data_AF-A0A952DSU8-F1
#
_entry.id   AF-A0A952DSU8-F1
#
_cell.length_a   1.000
_cell.length_b   1.000
_cell.length_c   1.000
_cell.angle_alpha   90.00
_cell.angle_beta   90.00
_cell.angle_gamma   90.00
#
_symmetry.space_group_name_H-M   'P 1'
#
loop_
_entity.id
_entity.type
_entity.pdbx_description
1 polymer ?
#
loop_
_entity_poly.entity_id
_entity_poly.type
_entity_poly.pdbx_seq_one_letter_code
_entity_poly.pdbx_strand_id
1 'polypeptide(L)' 'MDDIRPGHGPKPSDGKTPAEKEKRRLDRALERGLKESFPASDPVNVTQPPPSVEDRDNKKKP' A
#
# COMPACT_ATOMS: atom_id res chain seq x y z
N MET A 1 0.59 13.17 21.57
CA MET A 1 0.65 12.03 20.64
C MET A 1 -0.77 11.59 20.41
N ASP A 2 -1.33 11.82 19.22
CA ASP A 2 -2.66 11.34 18.87
C ASP A 2 -2.64 9.81 18.73
N ASP A 3 -3.37 9.12 19.59
CA ASP A 3 -3.49 7.67 19.62
C ASP A 3 -4.09 7.14 18.32
N ILE A 4 -3.26 6.55 17.46
CA ILE A 4 -3.70 5.79 16.28
C ILE A 4 -4.31 4.46 16.78
N ARG A 5 -5.60 4.48 17.11
CA ARG A 5 -6.36 3.26 17.43
C ARG A 5 -6.61 2.47 16.13
N PRO A 6 -6.23 1.17 16.05
CA PRO A 6 -6.58 0.34 14.91
C PRO A 6 -8.06 -0.02 15.00
N GLY A 7 -8.83 0.34 13.96
CA GLY A 7 -10.13 -0.29 13.68
C GLY A 7 -11.39 0.40 14.21
N HIS A 8 -11.59 1.69 13.89
CA HIS A 8 -12.93 2.29 13.99
C HIS A 8 -13.30 3.12 12.75
N GLY A 9 -13.50 2.44 11.63
CA GLY A 9 -14.41 2.96 10.61
C GLY A 9 -15.85 2.85 11.14
N PRO A 10 -16.71 3.86 10.96
CA PRO A 10 -18.10 3.76 11.41
C PRO A 10 -18.77 2.56 10.75
N LYS A 11 -19.40 1.72 11.56
CA LYS A 11 -20.20 0.58 11.09
C LYS A 11 -21.39 1.12 10.28
N PRO A 12 -21.82 0.44 9.20
CA PRO A 12 -22.97 0.90 8.43
C PRO A 12 -24.21 0.73 9.30
N SER A 13 -24.77 1.84 9.76
CA SER A 13 -26.16 1.92 10.20
C SER A 13 -27.03 2.01 8.95
N ASP A 14 -28.06 1.15 8.84
CA ASP A 14 -29.03 1.15 7.74
C ASP A 14 -29.98 2.36 7.79
N GLY A 15 -29.45 3.58 7.80
CA GLY A 15 -30.22 4.80 7.89
C GLY A 15 -29.57 5.94 7.12
N LYS A 16 -29.97 6.10 5.84
CA LYS A 16 -29.47 7.09 4.85
C LYS A 16 -29.57 8.54 5.34
N THR A 17 -28.74 8.92 6.30
CA THR A 17 -28.60 10.30 6.75
C THR A 17 -27.81 11.10 5.71
N PRO A 18 -27.98 12.43 5.65
CA PRO A 18 -27.14 13.29 4.80
C PRO A 18 -25.64 13.09 5.03
N ALA A 19 -25.23 12.82 6.28
CA ALA A 19 -23.85 12.55 6.66
C ALA A 19 -23.26 11.28 6.00
N GLU A 20 -24.06 10.21 5.87
CA GLU A 20 -23.62 8.99 5.19
C GLU A 20 -23.44 9.20 3.67
N LYS A 21 -24.26 10.05 3.07
CA LYS A 21 -24.12 10.41 1.65
C LYS A 21 -22.82 11.18 1.42
N GLU A 22 -22.50 12.11 2.30
CA GLU A 22 -21.25 12.86 2.26
C GLU A 22 -20.04 11.95 2.48
N LYS A 23 -20.08 11.09 3.51
CA LYS A 23 -19.02 10.09 3.75
C LYS A 23 -18.77 9.23 2.51
N ARG A 24 -19.82 8.71 1.86
CA ARG A 24 -19.68 7.91 0.64
C ARG A 24 -19.04 8.68 -0.52
N ARG A 25 -19.27 10.00 -0.62
CA ARG A 25 -18.63 10.84 -1.64
C ARG A 25 -17.15 11.02 -1.33
N LEU A 26 -16.80 11.28 -0.07
CA LEU A 26 -15.43 11.42 0.39
C LEU A 26 -14.63 10.12 0.22
N ASP A 27 -15.19 8.98 0.62
CA ASP A 27 -14.55 7.66 0.49
C ASP A 27 -14.20 7.36 -0.99
N ARG A 28 -15.10 7.69 -1.93
CA ARG A 28 -14.87 7.52 -3.37
C ARG A 28 -13.77 8.43 -3.91
N ALA A 29 -13.71 9.68 -3.43
CA ALA A 29 -12.68 10.63 -3.85
C ALA A 29 -11.29 10.19 -3.35
N LEU A 30 -11.22 9.69 -2.11
CA LEU A 30 -10.00 9.14 -1.52
C LEU A 30 -9.52 7.90 -2.30
N GLU A 31 -10.40 6.93 -2.57
CA GLU A 31 -10.04 5.71 -3.31
C GLU A 31 -9.54 6.03 -4.73
N ARG A 32 -10.21 6.95 -5.42
CA ARG A 32 -9.79 7.40 -6.75
C ARG A 32 -8.39 8.02 -6.71
N GLY A 33 -8.14 8.94 -5.76
CA GLY A 33 -6.83 9.58 -5.60
C GLY A 33 -5.72 8.57 -5.29
N LEU A 34 -5.99 7.57 -4.44
CA LEU A 34 -5.04 6.50 -4.14
C LEU A 34 -4.76 5.65 -5.38
N LYS A 35 -5.78 5.24 -6.13
CA LYS A 35 -5.61 4.39 -7.32
C LYS A 35 -4.85 5.10 -8.45
N GLU A 36 -5.02 6.41 -8.59
CA GLU A 36 -4.37 7.22 -9.63
C GLU A 36 -2.93 7.63 -9.25
N SER A 37 -2.61 7.74 -7.95
CA SER A 37 -1.31 8.24 -7.48
C SER A 37 -0.23 7.16 -7.39
N PHE A 38 -0.61 5.89 -7.38
CA PHE A 38 0.35 4.80 -7.32
C PHE A 38 0.40 4.06 -8.67
N PRO A 39 1.51 4.14 -9.43
CA PRO A 39 1.76 3.11 -10.44
C PRO A 39 1.65 1.76 -9.75
N ALA A 40 1.08 0.75 -10.42
CA ALA A 40 0.97 -0.60 -9.89
C ALA A 40 2.37 -1.06 -9.46
N SER A 41 2.67 -0.91 -8.16
CA SER A 41 4.00 -1.04 -7.54
C SER A 41 5.14 -1.01 -8.57
N ASP A 42 5.63 0.19 -8.91
CA ASP A 42 6.76 0.38 -9.84
C ASP A 42 7.71 -0.83 -9.74
N PRO A 43 7.95 -1.59 -10.84
CA PRO A 43 8.51 -2.94 -10.76
C PRO A 43 9.70 -2.97 -9.82
N VAL A 44 9.76 -3.98 -8.95
CA VAL A 44 10.97 -4.18 -8.14
C VAL A 44 12.14 -4.23 -9.12
N ASN A 45 13.04 -3.24 -9.04
CA ASN A 45 14.25 -3.22 -9.83
C ASN A 45 15.15 -4.35 -9.31
N VAL A 46 14.88 -5.59 -9.76
CA VAL A 46 15.69 -6.77 -9.46
C VAL A 46 16.86 -6.80 -10.44
N THR A 47 17.66 -5.74 -10.47
CA THR A 47 19.00 -5.82 -11.02
C THR A 47 19.90 -6.21 -9.87
N GLN A 48 20.12 -7.52 -9.71
CA GLN A 48 21.16 -7.97 -8.81
C GLN A 48 22.50 -7.44 -9.37
N PRO A 49 23.34 -6.77 -8.57
CA PRO A 49 24.67 -6.42 -9.01
C PRO A 49 25.42 -7.69 -9.47
N PRO A 50 26.41 -7.56 -10.37
CA PRO A 50 27.21 -8.71 -10.77
C PRO A 50 27.78 -9.41 -9.52
N PRO A 51 27.90 -10.75 -9.53
CA PRO A 51 28.39 -11.51 -8.38
C PRO A 51 29.73 -10.95 -7.89
N SER A 52 29.87 -10.85 -6.56
CA SER A 52 31.08 -10.38 -5.89
C SER A 52 32.25 -11.32 -6.18
N VAL A 53 33.47 -10.85 -5.96
CA VAL A 53 34.68 -11.69 -5.99
C VAL A 53 34.54 -12.86 -5.01
N GLU A 54 33.98 -12.59 -3.82
CA GLU A 54 33.76 -13.58 -2.76
C GLU A 54 32.77 -14.69 -3.20
N ASP A 55 31.79 -14.35 -4.04
CA ASP A 55 30.83 -15.32 -4.59
C ASP A 55 31.48 -16.33 -5.55
N ARG A 56 32.59 -15.95 -6.20
CA ARG A 56 33.32 -16.81 -7.14
C ARG A 56 34.20 -17.83 -6.43
N ASP A 57 34.67 -17.50 -5.23
CA ASP A 57 35.56 -18.37 -4.45
C ASP A 57 34.80 -19.52 -3.78
N ASN A 58 33.52 -19.30 -3.46
CA ASN A 58 32.63 -20.32 -2.90
C ASN A 58 32.18 -21.37 -3.92
N LYS A 59 32.19 -21.05 -5.23
CA LYS A 59 31.83 -21.99 -6.31
C LYS A 59 32.94 -22.94 -6.73
N LYS A 60 34.16 -22.75 -6.22
CA LYS A 60 35.36 -23.52 -6.60
C LYS A 60 35.75 -24.59 -5.58
N LYS A 61 34.97 -24.79 -4.52
CA LYS A 61 35.23 -25.84 -3.53
C LYS A 61 34.35 -27.07 -3.82
N PRO A 62 34.94 -28.26 -4.05
CA PRO A 62 34.22 -29.52 -4.22
C PRO A 62 33.58 -30.02 -2.93
#